data_AF-A0A1F5EQW7-F1
#
_entry.id   AF-A0A1F5EQW7-F1
#
_cell.length_a   1.000
_cell.length_b   1.000
_cell.length_c   1.000
_cell.angle_alpha   90.00
_cell.angle_beta   90.00
_cell.angle_gamma   90.00
#
_symmetry.space_group_name_H-M   'P 1'
#
loop_
_entity.id
_entity.type
_entity.pdbx_description
1 polymer ?
#
loop_
_entity_poly.entity_id
_entity_poly.type
_entity_poly.pdbx_seq_one_letter_code
_entity_poly.pdbx_strand_id
1 'polypeptide(L)'
;MENFFLWWSVVSTLIGVILLCFSIWQYKDGKNQSDKIRAQVKVWMQEANGLSEALRRIVSDNLEKRYSTTDDVCNAVWALQISAFSLYQSLYEERCVTEEEYKARQKKIADMIDAEQTKQVK
;
A
#
# COMPACT_ATOMS: atom_id res chain seq x y z
N MET A 1 -8.62 -55.38 -24.30
CA MET A 1 -8.65 -53.94 -24.61
C MET A 1 -9.68 -53.20 -23.76
N GLU A 2 -10.90 -53.70 -23.59
CA GLU A 2 -11.96 -53.04 -22.81
C GLU A 2 -11.59 -52.70 -21.35
N ASN A 3 -10.92 -53.60 -20.64
CA ASN A 3 -10.46 -53.33 -19.27
C ASN A 3 -9.46 -52.16 -19.17
N PHE A 4 -8.61 -51.96 -20.18
CA PHE A 4 -7.67 -50.85 -20.21
C PHE A 4 -8.39 -49.50 -20.43
N PHE A 5 -9.37 -49.48 -21.33
CA PHE A 5 -10.21 -48.30 -21.57
C PHE A 5 -11.05 -47.92 -20.35
N LEU A 6 -11.64 -48.90 -19.66
CA LEU A 6 -12.39 -48.67 -18.42
C LEU A 6 -11.49 -48.09 -17.32
N TRP A 7 -10.31 -48.68 -17.08
CA TRP A 7 -9.39 -48.19 -16.04
C TRP A 7 -8.85 -46.79 -16.36
N TRP A 8 -8.51 -46.52 -17.62
CA TRP A 8 -8.09 -45.20 -18.08
C TRP A 8 -9.20 -44.15 -17.91
N SER A 9 -10.47 -44.51 -18.18
CA SER A 9 -11.63 -43.65 -17.94
C SER A 9 -11.81 -43.29 -16.46
N VAL A 10 -11.58 -44.24 -15.55
CA VAL A 10 -11.65 -43.98 -14.10
C VAL A 10 -10.55 -43.03 -13.66
N VAL A 11 -9.32 -43.24 -14.12
CA VAL A 11 -8.17 -42.37 -13.81
C VAL A 11 -8.36 -40.96 -14.36
N SER A 12 -8.79 -40.82 -15.61
CA SER A 12 -9.01 -39.50 -16.23
C SER A 12 -10.13 -38.73 -15.53
N THR A 13 -11.19 -39.42 -15.08
CA THR A 13 -12.27 -38.82 -14.28
C THR A 13 -11.75 -38.34 -12.92
N LEU A 14 -10.95 -39.15 -12.22
CA LEU A 14 -10.34 -38.75 -10.94
C LEU A 14 -9.43 -37.54 -11.10
N ILE A 15 -8.58 -37.52 -12.11
CA ILE A 15 -7.71 -36.37 -12.42
C ILE A 15 -8.56 -35.14 -12.75
N GLY A 16 -9.61 -35.30 -13.56
CA GLY A 16 -10.54 -34.22 -13.91
C GLY A 16 -11.21 -33.60 -12.68
N VAL A 17 -11.65 -34.42 -11.72
CA VAL A 17 -12.23 -33.94 -10.44
C VAL A 17 -11.20 -33.19 -9.61
N ILE A 18 -9.97 -33.70 -9.51
CA ILE A 18 -8.88 -33.03 -8.78
C ILE A 18 -8.57 -31.66 -9.40
N LEU A 19 -8.44 -31.59 -10.73
CA LEU A 19 -8.19 -30.35 -11.45
C LEU A 19 -9.34 -29.36 -11.28
N LEU A 20 -10.60 -29.83 -11.33
CA LEU A 20 -11.77 -28.99 -11.09
C LEU A 20 -11.75 -28.38 -9.68
N CYS A 21 -11.48 -29.19 -8.65
CA CYS A 21 -11.33 -28.70 -7.28
C CYS A 21 -10.22 -27.65 -7.17
N PHE A 22 -9.08 -27.86 -7.85
CA PHE A 22 -7.97 -26.92 -7.88
C PHE A 22 -8.34 -25.60 -8.57
N SER A 23 -9.05 -25.65 -9.71
CA SER A 23 -9.53 -24.46 -10.41
C SER A 23 -10.52 -23.64 -9.56
N ILE A 24 -11.43 -24.31 -8.84
CA ILE A 24 -12.36 -23.64 -7.92
C ILE A 24 -11.59 -22.93 -6.80
N TRP A 25 -10.56 -23.59 -6.25
CA TRP A 25 -9.72 -23.00 -5.22
C TRP A 25 -8.94 -21.79 -5.72
N GLN A 26 -8.29 -21.89 -6.88
CA GLN A 26 -7.57 -20.76 -7.51
C GLN A 26 -8.50 -19.59 -7.80
N TYR A 27 -9.71 -19.85 -8.29
CA TYR A 27 -10.70 -18.81 -8.53
C TYR A 27 -11.09 -18.08 -7.24
N LYS A 28 -11.34 -18.83 -6.15
CA LYS A 28 -11.67 -18.25 -4.86
C LYS A 28 -10.52 -17.42 -4.30
N ASP A 29 -9.29 -17.90 -4.42
CA ASP A 29 -8.11 -17.17 -3.94
C ASP A 29 -7.89 -15.88 -4.74
N GLY A 30 -7.96 -15.94 -6.07
CA GLY A 30 -7.84 -14.76 -6.93
C GLY A 30 -8.93 -13.71 -6.66
N LYS A 31 -10.16 -14.15 -6.37
CA LYS A 31 -11.24 -13.24 -5.97
C LYS A 31 -10.94 -12.57 -4.63
N ASN A 32 -10.49 -13.32 -3.64
CA ASN A 32 -10.11 -12.78 -2.33
C ASN A 32 -8.96 -11.77 -2.42
N GLN A 33 -7.95 -12.05 -3.26
CA GLN A 33 -6.85 -11.11 -3.50
C GLN A 33 -7.34 -9.83 -4.18
N SER A 34 -8.22 -9.93 -5.18
CA SER A 34 -8.83 -8.76 -5.83
C SER A 34 -9.63 -7.91 -4.86
N ASP A 35 -10.38 -8.54 -3.95
CA ASP A 35 -11.15 -7.83 -2.92
C ASP A 35 -10.24 -7.12 -1.90
N LYS A 36 -9.10 -7.72 -1.53
CA LYS A 36 -8.08 -7.09 -0.67
C LYS A 36 -7.47 -5.85 -1.34
N ILE A 37 -7.04 -5.97 -2.59
CA ILE A 37 -6.47 -4.85 -3.37
C ILE A 37 -7.50 -3.73 -3.48
N ARG A 38 -8.75 -4.07 -3.79
CA ARG A 38 -9.84 -3.09 -3.84
C ARG A 38 -10.04 -2.38 -2.50
N ALA A 39 -9.96 -3.11 -1.38
CA ALA A 39 -10.07 -2.52 -0.05
C ALA A 39 -8.90 -1.58 0.26
N GLN A 40 -7.67 -1.96 -0.08
CA GLN A 40 -6.47 -1.11 0.08
C GLN A 40 -6.57 0.16 -0.76
N VAL A 41 -6.96 0.06 -2.03
CA VAL A 41 -7.18 1.22 -2.90
C VAL A 41 -8.23 2.17 -2.32
N LYS A 42 -9.31 1.65 -1.71
CA LYS A 42 -10.31 2.49 -1.04
C LYS A 42 -9.71 3.26 0.15
N VAL A 43 -8.86 2.62 0.95
CA VAL A 43 -8.16 3.29 2.06
C VAL A 43 -7.29 4.42 1.54
N TRP A 44 -6.50 4.18 0.49
CA TRP A 44 -5.68 5.22 -0.13
C TRP A 44 -6.50 6.37 -0.71
N MET A 45 -7.62 6.07 -1.37
CA MET A 45 -8.54 7.09 -1.86
C MET A 45 -9.11 7.93 -0.72
N GLN A 46 -9.43 7.30 0.42
CA GLN A 46 -9.92 8.01 1.60
C GLN A 46 -8.84 8.91 2.21
N GLU A 47 -7.60 8.42 2.35
CA GLU A 47 -6.47 9.22 2.83
C GLU A 47 -6.16 10.40 1.90
N ALA A 48 -6.11 10.15 0.58
CA ALA A 48 -5.89 11.19 -0.42
C ALA A 48 -6.99 12.26 -0.39
N ASN A 49 -8.26 11.85 -0.22
CA ASN A 49 -9.37 12.78 -0.09
C ASN A 49 -9.27 13.60 1.21
N GLY A 50 -8.92 12.96 2.33
CA GLY A 50 -8.68 13.64 3.61
C GLY A 50 -7.59 14.71 3.51
N LEU A 51 -6.47 14.38 2.84
CA LEU A 51 -5.40 15.34 2.56
C LEU A 51 -5.88 16.50 1.68
N SER A 52 -6.65 16.22 0.61
CA SER A 52 -7.18 17.25 -0.27
C SER A 52 -8.10 18.22 0.44
N GLU A 53 -9.01 17.70 1.27
CA GLU A 53 -9.95 18.53 2.02
C GLU A 53 -9.24 19.33 3.12
N ALA A 54 -8.26 18.74 3.80
CA ALA A 54 -7.47 19.45 4.80
C ALA A 54 -6.64 20.59 4.18
N LEU A 55 -6.06 20.39 2.99
CA LEU A 55 -5.36 21.46 2.27
C LEU A 55 -6.31 22.60 1.88
N ARG A 56 -7.51 22.28 1.36
CA ARG A 56 -8.55 23.30 1.09
C ARG A 56 -8.92 24.07 2.35
N ARG A 57 -9.04 23.35 3.47
CA ARG A 57 -9.36 23.95 4.77
C ARG A 57 -8.27 24.91 5.23
N ILE A 58 -6.99 24.53 5.13
CA ILE A 58 -5.87 25.42 5.46
C ILE A 58 -5.93 26.70 4.63
N VAL A 59 -6.19 26.59 3.31
CA VAL A 59 -6.30 27.77 2.44
C VAL A 59 -7.49 28.65 2.84
N SER A 60 -8.67 28.07 3.07
CA SER A 60 -9.87 28.80 3.48
C SER A 60 -9.67 29.50 4.84
N ASP A 61 -9.12 28.79 5.82
CA ASP A 61 -8.89 29.30 7.17
C ASP A 61 -7.84 30.42 7.18
N ASN A 62 -6.84 30.35 6.30
CA ASN A 62 -5.87 31.42 6.12
C ASN A 62 -6.49 32.66 5.47
N LEU A 63 -7.33 32.50 4.44
CA LEU A 63 -8.05 33.62 3.81
C LEU A 63 -9.02 34.31 4.78
N GLU A 64 -9.65 33.55 5.67
CA GLU A 64 -10.52 34.04 6.73
C GLU A 64 -9.77 34.59 7.95
N LYS A 65 -8.43 34.61 7.93
CA LYS A 65 -7.56 35.06 9.05
C LYS A 65 -7.85 34.33 10.36
N ARG A 66 -8.19 33.04 10.29
CA ARG A 66 -8.41 32.20 11.48
C ARG A 66 -7.11 31.74 12.14
N TYR A 67 -6.01 31.73 11.40
CA TYR A 67 -4.68 31.51 11.95
C TYR A 67 -4.15 32.80 12.58
N SER A 68 -3.53 32.68 13.76
CA SER A 68 -3.01 33.82 14.50
C SER A 68 -1.65 34.27 13.95
N THR A 69 -0.87 33.31 13.46
CA THR A 69 0.47 33.53 12.92
C THR A 69 0.74 32.65 11.69
N THR A 70 1.77 33.00 10.92
CA THR A 70 2.29 32.14 9.84
C THR A 70 2.76 30.79 10.37
N ASP A 71 3.27 30.75 11.61
CA ASP A 71 3.73 29.51 12.24
C ASP A 71 2.58 28.52 12.46
N ASP A 72 1.36 29.00 12.74
CA ASP A 72 0.18 28.14 12.87
C ASP A 72 -0.18 27.46 11.54
N VAL A 73 -0.01 28.17 10.42
CA VAL A 73 -0.21 27.63 9.08
C VAL A 73 0.84 26.55 8.79
N CYS A 74 2.11 26.82 9.11
CA CYS A 74 3.20 25.85 8.97
C CYS A 74 2.94 24.59 9.79
N ASN A 75 2.50 24.74 11.05
CA ASN A 75 2.14 23.61 11.92
C ASN A 75 0.98 22.79 11.35
N ALA A 76 -0.04 23.44 10.79
CA ALA A 76 -1.15 22.75 10.14
C ALA A 76 -0.69 21.95 8.90
N VAL A 77 0.21 22.51 8.09
CA VAL A 77 0.79 21.81 6.94
C VAL A 77 1.68 20.64 7.38
N TRP A 78 2.52 20.81 8.40
CA TRP A 78 3.36 19.73 8.94
C TRP A 78 2.54 18.59 9.55
N ALA A 79 1.39 18.89 10.17
CA ALA A 79 0.50 17.85 10.65
C ALA A 79 -0.02 16.94 9.51
N LEU A 80 -0.24 17.49 8.31
CA LEU A 80 -0.65 16.71 7.13
C LEU A 80 0.48 15.89 6.51
N GLN A 81 1.74 16.28 6.76
CA GLN A 81 2.91 15.60 6.21
C GLN A 81 2.98 14.13 6.65
N ILE A 82 2.57 13.81 7.88
CA ILE A 82 2.58 12.44 8.41
C ILE A 82 1.62 11.55 7.62
N SER A 83 0.40 12.02 7.39
CA SER A 83 -0.60 11.29 6.59
C SER A 83 -0.21 11.18 5.12
N ALA A 84 0.37 12.24 4.54
CA ALA A 84 0.90 12.22 3.18
C ALA A 84 2.07 11.24 3.01
N PHE A 85 2.95 11.16 4.02
CA PHE A 85 4.06 10.21 4.03
C PHE A 85 3.60 8.77 4.18
N SER A 86 2.60 8.51 5.04
CA SER A 86 1.96 7.19 5.16
C SER A 86 1.37 6.71 3.83
N LEU A 87 0.58 7.58 3.18
CA LEU A 87 0.01 7.28 1.87
C LEU A 87 1.10 7.02 0.82
N TYR A 88 2.15 7.84 0.81
CA TYR A 88 3.30 7.64 -0.07
C TYR A 88 3.97 6.28 0.17
N GLN A 89 4.21 5.91 1.43
CA GLN A 89 4.81 4.62 1.78
C GLN A 89 3.92 3.46 1.32
N SER A 90 2.62 3.50 1.57
CA SER A 90 1.70 2.44 1.15
C SER A 90 1.59 2.31 -0.37
N LEU A 91 1.57 3.43 -1.10
CA LEU A 91 1.59 3.42 -2.57
C LEU A 91 2.92 2.92 -3.13
N TYR A 92 4.02 3.20 -2.45
CA TYR A 92 5.36 2.75 -2.83
C TYR A 92 5.51 1.24 -2.62
N GLU A 93 5.14 0.73 -1.44
CA GLU A 93 5.16 -0.70 -1.09
C GLU A 93 4.36 -1.57 -2.08
N GLU A 94 3.28 -1.05 -2.66
CA GLU A 94 2.49 -1.79 -3.65
C GLU A 94 2.92 -1.56 -5.11
N ARG A 95 3.53 -0.42 -5.47
CA ARG A 95 3.93 -0.16 -6.87
C ARG A 95 5.24 -0.83 -7.27
N CYS A 96 6.25 -0.76 -6.43
CA CYS A 96 7.59 -1.17 -6.80
C CYS A 96 8.34 -1.48 -5.51
N VAL A 97 9.03 -2.62 -5.44
CA VAL A 97 10.38 -2.78 -4.88
C VAL A 97 10.52 -4.10 -4.12
N THR A 98 11.42 -4.96 -4.63
CA THR A 98 12.02 -6.07 -3.87
C THR A 98 12.89 -5.52 -2.74
N GLU A 99 12.81 -6.16 -1.57
CA GLU A 99 13.35 -5.78 -0.24
C GLU A 99 14.76 -5.13 -0.18
N GLU A 100 15.65 -5.40 -1.14
CA GLU A 100 17.03 -4.89 -1.13
C GLU A 100 17.13 -3.38 -1.38
N GLU A 101 16.31 -2.81 -2.27
CA GLU A 101 16.35 -1.37 -2.54
C GLU A 101 15.76 -0.57 -1.36
N TYR A 102 14.86 -1.17 -0.58
CA TYR A 102 14.30 -0.58 0.63
C TYR A 102 15.35 -0.48 1.75
N LYS A 103 16.14 -1.55 1.97
CA LYS A 103 17.25 -1.55 2.94
C LYS A 103 18.35 -0.54 2.57
N ALA A 104 18.63 -0.37 1.28
CA ALA A 104 19.61 0.61 0.81
C ALA A 104 19.15 2.07 1.06
N ARG A 105 17.86 2.37 0.91
CA ARG A 105 17.31 3.70 1.18
C ARG A 105 17.21 4.03 2.66
N GLN A 106 16.74 3.09 3.47
CA GLN A 106 16.69 3.22 4.94
C GLN A 106 18.09 3.49 5.51
N LYS A 107 19.11 2.76 5.04
CA LYS A 107 20.50 2.95 5.48
C LYS A 107 21.05 4.33 5.13
N LYS A 108 20.78 4.84 3.92
CA LYS A 108 21.19 6.19 3.51
C LYS A 108 20.56 7.30 4.35
N ILE A 109 19.30 7.13 4.73
CA ILE A 109 18.58 8.12 5.55
C ILE A 109 19.12 8.12 6.98
N ALA A 110 19.40 6.94 7.55
CA ALA A 110 20.03 6.82 8.87
C ALA A 110 21.43 7.46 8.90
N ASP A 111 22.27 7.20 7.88
CA ASP A 111 23.62 7.77 7.79
C ASP A 111 23.61 9.31 7.66
N MET A 112 22.59 9.88 7.02
CA MET A 112 22.43 11.34 6.91
C MET A 112 22.00 11.99 8.25
N ILE A 113 21.12 11.33 8.98
CA ILE A 113 20.64 11.80 10.30
C ILE A 113 21.81 11.77 11.30
N ASP A 114 22.61 10.70 11.32
CA ASP A 114 23.79 10.59 12.18
C ASP A 114 24.84 11.67 11.87
N ALA A 115 25.04 12.00 10.59
CA ALA A 115 25.96 13.05 10.15
C ALA A 115 25.49 14.47 10.55
N GLU A 116 24.18 14.70 10.62
CA GLU A 116 23.61 15.96 11.10
C GLU A 116 23.70 16.06 12.63
N GLN A 117 23.47 14.97 13.35
CA GLN A 117 23.60 14.93 14.80
C GLN A 117 25.06 15.11 15.26
N THR A 118 26.05 14.55 14.55
CA THR A 118 27.48 14.77 14.89
C THR A 118 27.96 16.20 14.59
N LYS A 119 27.31 16.94 13.70
CA LYS A 119 27.62 18.36 13.45
C LYS A 119 27.06 19.31 14.51
N GLN A 120 26.00 18.93 15.22
CA GLN A 120 25.41 19.74 16.29
C GLN A 120 26.10 19.56 17.65
N VAL A 121 26.97 18.54 17.78
CA VAL A 121 27.71 18.21 19.02
C VAL A 121 29.15 18.76 19.02
N LYS A 122 29.55 19.52 17.98
CA LYS A 122 30.80 20.28 17.93
C LYS A 122 30.52 21.77 17.98
#